data_AF-A0A9E3RDQ6-F1
#
_entry.id   AF-A0A9E3RDQ6-F1
#
_cell.length_a   1.000
_cell.length_b   1.000
_cell.length_c   1.000
_cell.angle_alpha   90.00
_cell.angle_beta   90.00
_cell.angle_gamma   90.00
#
_symmetry.space_group_name_H-M   'P 1'
#
loop_
_entity.id
_entity.type
_entity.pdbx_description
1 polymer ?
#
loop_
_entity_poly.entity_id
_entity_poly.type
_entity_poly.pdbx_seq_one_letter_code
_entity_poly.pdbx_strand_id
1 'polypeptide(L)'
;MKYATIIFIFLLSVSCSKQTWEIQTNTCSPDETINNNYSKAAALQRIMDKYTNLGIPGLAMAVYSDEGWWASSSGYSKIETKTLMQPCHLQYSQSVAKTYMAVAILMLYEEGKINLDEKITRYLPQDVIDDVTGADQMTVRMLLNHTSGVAEYNMKPEYVSYLLAHPLHVFTTMDYLGFIRGDEVQFAAGSKHLYTNTNYVLLALIGDQLTGDHAKYIRDEIFKPLGLTHSFYRDDANYLNQPDLVNSYWDRYSNGELENCSQMQQVNVASLIGDDGIIASPVDYIKFLKALFDGELLQPATMDQMLTFVSNETGPDAYGYGLGIHNDPYKGHPEYGHTGGGIGAGCELGYLPDERIYFFVALNMGTIISSPITDAAADIRSEILDVLME
;
A
#
# COMPACT_ATOMS: atom_id res chain seq x y z
N MET A 1 20.22 72.51 -43.21
CA MET A 1 20.05 71.17 -43.78
C MET A 1 19.80 70.20 -42.63
N LYS A 2 18.65 69.53 -42.62
CA LYS A 2 18.22 68.59 -41.58
C LYS A 2 18.86 67.23 -41.86
N TYR A 3 19.56 66.65 -40.90
CA TYR A 3 20.05 65.27 -40.98
C TYR A 3 18.93 64.32 -40.58
N ALA A 4 18.57 63.39 -41.48
CA ALA A 4 17.63 62.31 -41.21
C ALA A 4 18.39 61.09 -40.71
N THR A 5 18.17 60.70 -39.46
CA THR A 5 18.71 59.46 -38.88
C THR A 5 17.85 58.28 -39.35
N ILE A 6 18.43 57.37 -40.13
CA ILE A 6 17.80 56.11 -40.53
C ILE A 6 18.01 55.10 -39.40
N ILE A 7 16.92 54.68 -38.75
CA ILE A 7 16.92 53.62 -37.75
C ILE A 7 16.73 52.28 -38.49
N PHE A 8 17.72 51.40 -38.42
CA PHE A 8 17.60 50.01 -38.86
C PHE A 8 16.84 49.21 -37.79
N ILE A 9 15.63 48.75 -38.13
CA ILE A 9 14.87 47.80 -37.33
C ILE A 9 15.40 46.40 -37.65
N PHE A 10 16.13 45.79 -36.72
CA PHE A 10 16.48 44.38 -36.76
C PHE A 10 15.24 43.55 -36.40
N LEU A 11 14.62 42.93 -37.41
CA LEU A 11 13.61 41.88 -37.20
C LEU A 11 14.32 40.61 -36.73
N LEU A 12 14.26 40.34 -35.42
CA LEU A 12 14.62 39.05 -34.85
C LEU A 12 13.57 38.02 -35.28
N SER A 13 13.92 37.20 -36.27
CA SER A 13 13.17 36.00 -36.60
C SER A 13 13.35 34.97 -35.47
N VAL A 14 12.41 34.93 -34.52
CA VAL A 14 12.32 33.85 -33.54
C VAL A 14 11.86 32.60 -34.31
N SER A 15 12.83 31.74 -34.66
CA SER A 15 12.53 30.41 -35.18
C SER A 15 11.85 29.62 -34.05
N CYS A 16 10.57 29.30 -34.24
CA CYS A 16 9.82 28.44 -33.35
C CYS A 16 10.30 27.00 -33.59
N SER A 17 11.40 26.58 -32.97
CA SER A 17 11.72 25.16 -32.91
C SER A 17 10.68 24.50 -32.02
N LYS A 18 9.82 23.65 -32.58
CA LYS A 18 9.03 22.70 -31.78
C LYS A 18 10.01 22.00 -30.86
N GLN A 19 9.91 22.29 -29.56
CA GLN A 19 10.57 21.51 -28.55
C GLN A 19 9.90 20.14 -28.59
N THR A 20 10.51 19.22 -29.34
CA THR A 20 10.18 17.81 -29.30
C THR A 20 10.67 17.35 -27.95
N TRP A 21 9.78 17.30 -26.97
CA TRP A 21 9.97 16.48 -25.79
C TRP A 21 10.08 15.05 -26.32
N GLU A 22 11.29 14.52 -26.43
CA GLU A 22 11.45 13.07 -26.55
C GLU A 22 10.85 12.49 -25.28
N ILE A 23 9.68 11.88 -25.41
CA ILE A 23 9.06 11.12 -24.33
C ILE A 23 10.00 9.93 -24.13
N GLN A 24 10.93 10.04 -23.17
CA GLN A 24 11.66 8.88 -22.70
C GLN A 24 10.65 7.99 -21.97
N THR A 25 10.01 7.11 -22.73
CA THR A 25 9.31 5.97 -22.17
C THR A 25 10.40 4.96 -21.85
N ASN A 26 10.93 5.02 -20.62
CA ASN A 26 11.60 3.83 -20.08
C ASN A 26 10.53 2.75 -20.05
N THR A 27 10.63 1.81 -20.99
CA THR A 27 9.77 0.64 -21.02
C THR A 27 10.41 -0.35 -20.04
N CYS A 28 9.73 -0.59 -18.92
CA CYS A 28 10.09 -1.69 -18.03
C CYS A 28 9.31 -2.96 -18.47
N SER A 29 9.72 -4.12 -17.97
CA SER A 29 8.99 -5.38 -18.17
C SER A 29 8.90 -6.12 -16.85
N PRO A 30 7.80 -6.84 -16.57
CA PRO A 30 7.74 -7.72 -15.42
C PRO A 30 8.85 -8.80 -15.48
N ASP A 31 9.34 -9.23 -14.32
CA ASP A 31 10.38 -10.27 -14.23
C ASP A 31 9.88 -11.65 -14.67
N GLU A 32 8.57 -11.90 -14.53
CA GLU A 32 7.93 -13.16 -14.88
C GLU A 32 7.48 -13.18 -16.34
N THR A 33 7.46 -14.37 -16.94
CA THR A 33 6.98 -14.53 -18.32
C THR A 33 5.46 -14.39 -18.39
N ILE A 34 5.00 -13.29 -18.96
CA ILE A 34 3.57 -12.98 -19.13
C ILE A 34 2.94 -13.85 -20.23
N ASN A 35 1.85 -14.54 -19.89
CA ASN A 35 1.00 -15.28 -20.80
C ASN A 35 0.14 -14.31 -21.62
N ASN A 36 0.55 -14.08 -22.86
CA ASN A 36 -0.19 -13.24 -23.82
C ASN A 36 -1.55 -13.82 -24.25
N ASN A 37 -1.83 -15.09 -23.92
CA ASN A 37 -3.08 -15.78 -24.25
C ASN A 37 -3.94 -16.08 -23.00
N TYR A 38 -3.72 -15.36 -21.89
CA TYR A 38 -4.53 -15.52 -20.68
C TYR A 38 -6.02 -15.33 -21.00
N SER A 39 -6.86 -16.31 -20.64
CA SER A 39 -8.26 -16.40 -21.07
C SER A 39 -9.09 -15.16 -20.74
N LYS A 40 -8.80 -14.53 -19.59
CA LYS A 40 -9.51 -13.36 -19.04
C LYS A 40 -8.90 -12.02 -19.44
N ALA A 41 -7.78 -12.00 -20.17
CA ALA A 41 -7.01 -10.79 -20.48
C ALA A 41 -7.87 -9.68 -21.10
N ALA A 42 -8.68 -10.00 -22.11
CA ALA A 42 -9.48 -9.01 -22.81
C ALA A 42 -10.60 -8.43 -21.94
N ALA A 43 -11.16 -9.19 -21.01
CA ALA A 43 -12.20 -8.72 -20.10
C ALA A 43 -11.61 -7.81 -19.03
N LEU A 44 -10.52 -8.21 -18.39
CA LEU A 44 -9.80 -7.40 -17.41
C LEU A 44 -9.26 -6.09 -18.02
N GLN A 45 -8.73 -6.14 -19.25
CA GLN A 45 -8.30 -4.92 -19.94
C GLN A 45 -9.45 -3.93 -20.17
N ARG A 46 -10.62 -4.42 -20.61
CA ARG A 46 -11.80 -3.56 -20.80
C ARG A 46 -12.24 -2.89 -19.51
N ILE A 47 -12.14 -3.59 -18.37
CA ILE A 47 -12.45 -3.04 -17.06
C ILE A 47 -11.47 -1.92 -16.72
N MET A 48 -10.16 -2.15 -16.83
CA MET A 48 -9.16 -1.11 -16.57
C MET A 48 -9.34 0.12 -17.47
N ASP A 49 -9.57 -0.10 -18.77
CA ASP A 49 -9.80 0.98 -19.74
C ASP A 49 -11.09 1.75 -19.45
N LYS A 50 -12.16 1.07 -19.01
CA LYS A 50 -13.40 1.72 -18.59
C LYS A 50 -13.12 2.72 -17.46
N TYR A 51 -12.41 2.29 -16.41
CA TYR A 51 -12.21 3.14 -15.24
C TYR A 51 -11.16 4.24 -15.43
N THR A 52 -10.15 4.03 -16.28
CA THR A 52 -9.27 5.15 -16.68
C THR A 52 -9.98 6.18 -17.53
N ASN A 53 -10.94 5.76 -18.37
CA ASN A 53 -11.82 6.69 -19.10
C ASN A 53 -12.81 7.43 -18.18
N LEU A 54 -13.07 6.93 -16.98
CA LEU A 54 -13.89 7.60 -15.95
C LEU A 54 -13.09 8.56 -15.06
N GLY A 55 -11.77 8.66 -15.27
CA GLY A 55 -10.93 9.65 -14.60
C GLY A 55 -9.87 9.08 -13.67
N ILE A 56 -9.82 7.75 -13.43
CA ILE A 56 -8.69 7.16 -12.72
C ILE A 56 -7.40 7.43 -13.53
N PRO A 57 -6.35 8.03 -12.94
CA PRO A 57 -5.14 8.39 -13.70
C PRO A 57 -4.47 7.22 -14.37
N GLY A 58 -4.26 6.13 -13.64
CA GLY A 58 -3.69 4.90 -14.13
C GLY A 58 -3.98 3.72 -13.23
N LEU A 59 -3.99 2.53 -13.84
CA LEU A 59 -4.20 1.25 -13.20
C LEU A 59 -3.06 0.30 -13.61
N ALA A 60 -2.53 -0.44 -12.65
CA ALA A 60 -1.63 -1.57 -12.89
C ALA A 60 -2.21 -2.81 -12.23
N MET A 61 -2.20 -3.94 -12.94
CA MET A 61 -2.76 -5.19 -12.46
C MET A 61 -1.87 -6.36 -12.84
N ALA A 62 -1.76 -7.33 -11.94
CA ALA A 62 -1.21 -8.65 -12.22
C ALA A 62 -2.14 -9.74 -11.69
N VAL A 63 -2.05 -10.91 -12.30
CA VAL A 63 -2.76 -12.14 -11.94
C VAL A 63 -1.81 -13.32 -12.09
N TYR A 64 -1.86 -14.25 -11.15
CA TYR A 64 -1.28 -15.57 -11.28
C TYR A 64 -2.37 -16.62 -11.08
N SER A 65 -2.47 -17.57 -12.00
CA SER A 65 -3.38 -18.72 -11.89
C SER A 65 -2.76 -19.96 -12.53
N ASP A 66 -3.54 -21.04 -12.65
CA ASP A 66 -3.13 -22.23 -13.38
C ASP A 66 -2.83 -21.97 -14.89
N GLU A 67 -3.27 -20.83 -15.45
CA GLU A 67 -2.89 -20.37 -16.79
C GLU A 67 -1.55 -19.63 -16.83
N GLY A 68 -0.89 -19.44 -15.69
CA GLY A 68 0.36 -18.70 -15.54
C GLY A 68 0.14 -17.22 -15.21
N TRP A 69 1.19 -16.42 -15.45
CA TRP A 69 1.20 -15.00 -15.15
C TRP A 69 0.48 -14.18 -16.22
N TRP A 70 -0.36 -13.24 -15.81
CA TRP A 70 -0.86 -12.17 -16.65
C TRP A 70 -0.62 -10.84 -15.95
N ALA A 71 -0.22 -9.81 -16.69
CA ALA A 71 -0.09 -8.47 -16.14
C ALA A 71 -0.39 -7.44 -17.22
N SER A 72 -1.06 -6.37 -16.84
CA SER A 72 -1.38 -5.28 -17.75
C SER A 72 -1.60 -3.97 -16.99
N SER A 73 -1.83 -2.90 -17.75
CA SER A 73 -2.04 -1.56 -17.23
C SER A 73 -2.98 -0.75 -18.12
N SER A 74 -3.45 0.37 -17.59
CA SER A 74 -4.19 1.37 -18.34
C SER A 74 -3.88 2.77 -17.80
N GLY A 75 -4.07 3.81 -18.62
CA GLY A 75 -3.83 5.21 -18.23
C GLY A 75 -2.36 5.60 -18.10
N TYR A 76 -2.06 6.50 -17.16
CA TYR A 76 -0.78 7.17 -17.01
C TYR A 76 -0.18 6.91 -15.62
N SER A 77 1.11 6.57 -15.58
CA SER A 77 1.89 6.64 -14.34
C SER A 77 2.25 8.06 -13.96
N LYS A 78 2.34 8.96 -14.95
CA LYS A 78 2.64 10.39 -14.80
C LYS A 78 1.81 11.19 -15.82
N ILE A 79 0.73 11.83 -15.37
CA ILE A 79 -0.17 12.67 -16.17
C ILE A 79 0.60 13.82 -16.83
N GLU A 80 1.51 14.47 -16.08
CA GLU A 80 2.21 15.69 -16.50
C GLU A 80 3.05 15.47 -17.77
N THR A 81 3.69 14.32 -17.86
CA THR A 81 4.55 13.92 -18.97
C THR A 81 3.86 12.98 -19.94
N LYS A 82 2.60 12.61 -19.68
CA LYS A 82 1.85 11.57 -20.40
C LYS A 82 2.61 10.24 -20.48
N THR A 83 3.35 9.90 -19.43
CA THR A 83 4.01 8.60 -19.34
C THR A 83 2.95 7.54 -19.08
N LEU A 84 2.81 6.59 -20.01
CA LEU A 84 1.82 5.52 -19.91
C LEU A 84 2.14 4.61 -18.73
N MET A 85 1.12 4.20 -17.99
CA MET A 85 1.26 3.17 -16.96
C MET A 85 1.76 1.87 -17.59
N GLN A 86 2.71 1.19 -16.93
CA GLN A 86 3.25 -0.10 -17.31
C GLN A 86 3.01 -1.10 -16.16
N PRO A 87 2.83 -2.40 -16.43
CA PRO A 87 2.56 -3.42 -15.41
C PRO A 87 3.71 -3.63 -14.42
N CYS A 88 4.91 -3.14 -14.73
CA CYS A 88 6.12 -3.20 -13.91
C CYS A 88 6.34 -1.96 -13.03
N HIS A 89 5.56 -0.89 -13.20
CA HIS A 89 5.73 0.29 -12.36
C HIS A 89 5.44 -0.03 -10.89
N LEU A 90 6.24 0.53 -10.01
CA LEU A 90 6.14 0.31 -8.58
C LEU A 90 4.92 1.04 -8.01
N GLN A 91 4.17 0.33 -7.17
CA GLN A 91 2.95 0.79 -6.52
C GLN A 91 3.14 0.82 -5.00
N TYR A 92 2.54 1.80 -4.35
CA TYR A 92 2.54 1.91 -2.89
C TYR A 92 1.62 0.84 -2.27
N SER A 93 2.12 0.13 -1.26
CA SER A 93 1.39 -0.96 -0.60
C SER A 93 0.19 -0.48 0.18
N GLN A 94 0.23 0.75 0.71
CA GLN A 94 -0.71 1.18 1.74
C GLN A 94 -0.79 0.10 2.83
N SER A 95 -2.00 -0.21 3.31
CA SER A 95 -2.25 -1.24 4.31
C SER A 95 -1.91 -2.68 3.90
N VAL A 96 -1.58 -2.98 2.64
CA VAL A 96 -0.99 -4.28 2.27
C VAL A 96 0.34 -4.53 3.02
N ALA A 97 1.06 -3.48 3.43
CA ALA A 97 2.26 -3.61 4.26
C ALA A 97 2.01 -4.38 5.57
N LYS A 98 0.80 -4.34 6.11
CA LYS A 98 0.43 -5.07 7.33
C LYS A 98 0.60 -6.56 7.17
N THR A 99 0.33 -7.11 5.99
CA THR A 99 0.54 -8.54 5.72
C THR A 99 2.03 -8.90 5.82
N TYR A 100 2.92 -8.07 5.26
CA TYR A 100 4.38 -8.26 5.37
C TYR A 100 4.85 -8.16 6.83
N MET A 101 4.38 -7.14 7.56
CA MET A 101 4.75 -6.96 8.96
C MET A 101 4.22 -8.10 9.85
N ALA A 102 3.01 -8.59 9.61
CA ALA A 102 2.46 -9.74 10.31
C ALA A 102 3.31 -10.99 10.07
N VAL A 103 3.69 -11.27 8.82
CA VAL A 103 4.59 -12.38 8.49
C VAL A 103 5.94 -12.23 9.21
N ALA A 104 6.55 -11.05 9.20
CA ALA A 104 7.81 -10.83 9.91
C ALA A 104 7.71 -11.08 11.42
N ILE A 105 6.62 -10.66 12.07
CA ILE A 105 6.38 -10.96 13.51
C ILE A 105 6.19 -12.46 13.74
N LEU A 106 5.49 -13.14 12.84
CA LEU A 106 5.27 -14.59 12.93
C LEU A 106 6.56 -15.38 12.69
N MET A 107 7.44 -14.93 11.80
CA MET A 107 8.79 -15.51 11.65
C MET A 107 9.62 -15.32 12.93
N LEU A 108 9.59 -14.13 13.55
CA LEU A 108 10.22 -13.90 14.85
C LEU A 108 9.64 -14.80 15.96
N TYR A 109 8.34 -15.13 15.89
CA TYR A 109 7.69 -16.07 16.80
C TYR A 109 8.24 -17.49 16.61
N GLU A 110 8.36 -17.94 15.36
CA GLU A 110 8.96 -19.24 15.03
C GLU A 110 10.45 -19.34 15.43
N GLU A 111 11.19 -18.23 15.33
CA GLU A 111 12.56 -18.09 15.83
C GLU A 111 12.65 -18.09 17.37
N GLY A 112 11.51 -18.06 18.08
CA GLY A 112 11.45 -18.02 19.54
C GLY A 112 11.88 -16.68 20.14
N LYS A 113 11.94 -15.60 19.34
CA LYS A 113 12.32 -14.26 19.79
C LYS A 113 11.17 -13.48 20.43
N ILE A 114 9.93 -13.81 20.05
CA ILE A 114 8.70 -13.19 20.55
C ILE A 114 7.66 -14.25 20.89
N ASN A 115 6.78 -13.93 21.84
CA ASN A 115 5.62 -14.74 22.17
C ASN A 115 4.36 -13.91 21.91
N LEU A 116 3.42 -14.44 21.13
CA LEU A 116 2.21 -13.72 20.73
C LEU A 116 1.32 -13.37 21.94
N ASP A 117 1.32 -14.19 22.98
CA ASP A 117 0.45 -13.99 24.17
C ASP A 117 1.10 -13.17 25.29
N GLU A 118 2.35 -12.76 25.08
CA GLU A 118 3.08 -11.93 26.03
C GLU A 118 2.74 -10.44 25.87
N LYS A 119 2.89 -9.68 26.96
CA LYS A 119 2.60 -8.24 26.95
C LYS A 119 3.59 -7.49 26.07
N ILE A 120 3.11 -6.48 25.36
CA ILE A 120 3.95 -5.66 24.47
C ILE A 120 5.03 -4.89 25.25
N THR A 121 4.79 -4.62 26.53
CA THR A 121 5.74 -3.97 27.45
C THR A 121 7.02 -4.77 27.68
N ARG A 122 7.04 -6.07 27.36
CA ARG A 122 8.26 -6.87 27.38
C ARG A 122 9.22 -6.51 26.24
N TYR A 123 8.68 -6.03 25.12
CA TYR A 123 9.40 -5.88 23.86
C TYR A 123 9.63 -4.42 23.46
N LEU A 124 8.92 -3.48 24.10
CA LEU A 124 9.01 -2.05 23.81
C LEU A 124 9.85 -1.32 24.87
N PRO A 125 10.56 -0.25 24.49
CA PRO A 125 11.28 0.58 25.44
C PRO A 125 10.30 1.42 26.28
N GLN A 126 10.74 1.87 27.46
CA GLN A 126 9.87 2.54 28.44
C GLN A 126 9.27 3.85 27.91
N ASP A 127 10.01 4.61 27.10
CA ASP A 127 9.53 5.85 26.49
C ASP A 127 8.38 5.64 25.51
N VAL A 128 8.38 4.52 24.77
CA VAL A 128 7.22 4.11 23.94
C VAL A 128 6.06 3.66 24.82
N ILE A 129 6.33 2.89 25.87
CA ILE A 129 5.28 2.40 26.79
C ILE A 129 4.54 3.56 27.46
N ASP A 130 5.28 4.60 27.88
CA ASP A 130 4.72 5.77 28.56
C ASP A 130 3.78 6.59 27.66
N ASP A 131 3.95 6.51 26.34
CA ASP A 131 3.10 7.19 25.35
C ASP A 131 1.83 6.41 24.98
N VAL A 132 1.73 5.14 25.39
CA VAL A 132 0.65 4.23 25.01
C VAL A 132 -0.18 3.83 26.23
N THR A 133 -1.31 4.52 26.43
CA THR A 133 -2.26 4.19 27.49
C THR A 133 -2.73 2.74 27.37
N GLY A 134 -2.58 1.96 28.46
CA GLY A 134 -3.01 0.56 28.53
C GLY A 134 -2.05 -0.45 27.90
N ALA A 135 -0.81 -0.05 27.54
CA ALA A 135 0.18 -0.95 26.96
C ALA A 135 0.44 -2.22 27.81
N ASP A 136 0.35 -2.13 29.13
CA ASP A 136 0.51 -3.25 30.07
C ASP A 136 -0.62 -4.29 30.00
N GLN A 137 -1.73 -3.96 29.34
CA GLN A 137 -2.85 -4.85 29.11
C GLN A 137 -2.83 -5.51 27.72
N MET A 138 -2.07 -4.97 26.77
CA MET A 138 -2.04 -5.43 25.37
C MET A 138 -1.02 -6.55 25.17
N THR A 139 -1.38 -7.57 24.38
CA THR A 139 -0.44 -8.60 23.91
C THR A 139 -0.06 -8.36 22.46
N VAL A 140 1.03 -8.99 22.00
CA VAL A 140 1.47 -8.95 20.59
C VAL A 140 0.36 -9.47 19.66
N ARG A 141 -0.35 -10.53 20.07
CA ARG A 141 -1.50 -11.10 19.36
C ARG A 141 -2.61 -10.07 19.17
N MET A 142 -2.89 -9.29 20.21
CA MET A 142 -3.92 -8.25 20.16
C MET A 142 -3.57 -7.11 19.21
N LEU A 143 -2.28 -6.83 19.01
CA LEU A 143 -1.85 -5.89 17.97
C LEU A 143 -2.10 -6.47 16.57
N LEU A 144 -1.66 -7.72 16.32
CA LEU A 144 -1.78 -8.39 15.01
C LEU A 144 -3.21 -8.47 14.50
N ASN A 145 -4.18 -8.65 15.40
CA ASN A 145 -5.59 -8.83 15.05
C ASN A 145 -6.49 -7.66 15.43
N HIS A 146 -5.94 -6.48 15.72
CA HIS A 146 -6.73 -5.28 15.99
C HIS A 146 -7.70 -5.41 17.19
N THR A 147 -7.31 -6.12 18.25
CA THR A 147 -8.10 -6.25 19.49
C THR A 147 -7.46 -5.58 20.70
N SER A 148 -6.43 -4.75 20.51
CA SER A 148 -5.70 -4.10 21.61
C SER A 148 -6.48 -2.97 22.30
N GLY A 149 -7.38 -2.29 21.57
CA GLY A 149 -8.04 -1.08 22.03
C GLY A 149 -7.15 0.17 22.06
N VAL A 150 -5.94 0.11 21.50
CA VAL A 150 -5.04 1.28 21.42
C VAL A 150 -5.68 2.42 20.63
N ALA A 151 -5.40 3.67 21.00
CA ALA A 151 -5.88 4.84 20.27
C ALA A 151 -5.27 4.93 18.85
N GLU A 152 -6.06 5.44 17.91
CA GLU A 152 -5.68 5.66 16.50
C GLU A 152 -5.07 7.04 16.31
N TYR A 153 -3.91 7.11 15.64
CA TYR A 153 -3.22 8.37 15.36
C TYR A 153 -3.69 9.02 14.05
N ASN A 154 -3.97 8.22 13.01
CA ASN A 154 -4.11 8.75 11.65
C ASN A 154 -5.47 9.44 11.39
N MET A 155 -6.42 9.29 12.31
CA MET A 155 -7.71 9.97 12.31
C MET A 155 -7.75 11.16 13.28
N LYS A 156 -6.63 11.49 13.94
CA LYS A 156 -6.58 12.63 14.87
C LYS A 156 -6.74 13.95 14.11
N PRO A 157 -7.70 14.82 14.52
CA PRO A 157 -7.85 16.13 13.89
C PRO A 157 -6.55 16.94 13.85
N GLU A 158 -5.72 16.83 14.89
CA GLU A 158 -4.43 17.49 15.01
C GLU A 158 -3.43 16.97 13.96
N TYR A 159 -3.33 15.65 13.80
CA TYR A 159 -2.47 15.03 12.79
C TYR A 159 -2.93 15.40 11.37
N VAL A 160 -4.22 15.20 11.07
CA VAL A 160 -4.78 15.45 9.74
C VAL A 160 -4.64 16.92 9.35
N SER A 161 -4.97 17.84 10.26
CA SER A 161 -4.86 19.28 10.00
C SER A 161 -3.41 19.71 9.81
N TYR A 162 -2.48 19.16 10.60
CA TYR A 162 -1.06 19.48 10.46
C TYR A 162 -0.49 18.95 9.14
N LEU A 163 -0.79 17.71 8.77
CA LEU A 163 -0.36 17.11 7.51
C LEU A 163 -0.88 17.92 6.30
N LEU A 164 -2.14 18.34 6.33
CA LEU A 164 -2.73 19.17 5.28
C LEU A 164 -2.11 20.57 5.18
N ALA A 165 -1.75 21.17 6.32
CA ALA A 165 -1.09 22.49 6.36
C ALA A 165 0.40 22.41 6.01
N HIS A 166 1.04 21.26 6.26
CA HIS A 166 2.47 21.02 6.10
C HIS A 166 2.74 19.71 5.34
N PRO A 167 2.35 19.61 4.05
CA PRO A 167 2.36 18.36 3.29
C PRO A 167 3.75 17.76 3.04
N LEU A 168 4.82 18.51 3.31
CA LEU A 168 6.22 18.07 3.18
C LEU A 168 6.90 17.88 4.55
N HIS A 169 6.14 17.88 5.65
CA HIS A 169 6.67 17.59 6.96
C HIS A 169 7.00 16.11 7.11
N VAL A 170 8.22 15.80 7.57
CA VAL A 170 8.66 14.44 7.86
C VAL A 170 8.30 14.13 9.31
N PHE A 171 7.36 13.22 9.52
CA PHE A 171 7.02 12.73 10.85
C PHE A 171 8.02 11.65 11.27
N THR A 172 8.37 11.63 12.55
CA THR A 172 9.01 10.49 13.18
C THR A 172 7.96 9.53 13.73
N THR A 173 8.34 8.29 13.99
CA THR A 173 7.45 7.33 14.65
C THR A 173 6.97 7.84 16.02
N MET A 174 7.82 8.56 16.75
CA MET A 174 7.44 9.15 18.04
C MET A 174 6.48 10.33 17.89
N ASP A 175 6.46 11.03 16.75
CA ASP A 175 5.44 12.05 16.49
C ASP A 175 4.05 11.40 16.37
N TYR A 176 3.95 10.22 15.73
CA TYR A 176 2.69 9.46 15.67
C TYR A 176 2.20 9.04 17.06
N LEU A 177 3.09 8.53 17.92
CA LEU A 177 2.74 8.21 19.31
C LEU A 177 2.40 9.47 20.11
N GLY A 178 3.02 10.61 19.80
CA GLY A 178 2.70 11.90 20.39
C GLY A 178 1.25 12.34 20.15
N PHE A 179 0.63 11.97 19.02
CA PHE A 179 -0.78 12.28 18.73
C PHE A 179 -1.78 11.45 19.54
N ILE A 180 -1.35 10.33 20.11
CA ILE A 180 -2.20 9.47 20.95
C ILE A 180 -1.87 9.56 22.44
N ARG A 181 -0.80 10.27 22.80
CA ARG A 181 -0.31 10.39 24.17
C ARG A 181 -1.42 10.92 25.09
N GLY A 182 -1.77 10.13 26.10
CA GLY A 182 -2.77 10.50 27.10
C GLY A 182 -4.22 10.27 26.68
N ASP A 183 -4.46 9.75 25.48
CA ASP A 183 -5.78 9.26 25.10
C ASP A 183 -6.18 8.04 25.93
N GLU A 184 -7.48 7.88 26.15
CA GLU A 184 -8.02 6.63 26.70
C GLU A 184 -8.01 5.52 25.63
N VAL A 185 -7.92 4.27 26.07
CA VAL A 185 -8.14 3.12 25.19
C VAL A 185 -9.54 3.17 24.60
N GLN A 186 -9.68 2.81 23.33
CA GLN A 186 -10.96 2.78 22.62
C GLN A 186 -11.91 1.73 23.20
N PHE A 187 -11.35 0.67 23.78
CA PHE A 187 -12.04 -0.40 24.52
C PHE A 187 -11.02 -1.20 25.33
N ALA A 188 -11.50 -2.06 26.24
CA ALA A 188 -10.61 -2.93 27.01
C ALA A 188 -9.91 -3.95 26.11
N ALA A 189 -8.60 -4.16 26.29
CA ALA A 189 -7.81 -5.09 25.48
C ALA A 189 -8.44 -6.49 25.41
N GLY A 190 -8.58 -7.03 24.20
CA GLY A 190 -9.20 -8.31 23.88
C GLY A 190 -10.73 -8.35 23.88
N SER A 191 -11.41 -7.25 24.25
CA SER A 191 -12.87 -7.26 24.39
C SER A 191 -13.64 -7.02 23.07
N LYS A 192 -13.02 -6.40 22.08
CA LYS A 192 -13.61 -6.03 20.79
C LYS A 192 -12.56 -6.04 19.68
N HIS A 193 -13.02 -5.89 18.45
CA HIS A 193 -12.18 -5.68 17.29
C HIS A 193 -12.35 -4.23 16.78
N LEU A 194 -11.26 -3.56 16.43
CA LEU A 194 -11.32 -2.28 15.72
C LEU A 194 -10.03 -2.07 14.96
N TYR A 195 -10.14 -1.98 13.64
CA TYR A 195 -9.00 -1.72 12.77
C TYR A 195 -8.32 -0.40 13.16
N THR A 196 -7.10 -0.51 13.68
CA THR A 196 -6.31 0.62 14.19
C THR A 196 -4.86 0.47 13.75
N ASN A 197 -4.35 1.43 12.98
CA ASN A 197 -3.03 1.45 12.37
C ASN A 197 -1.90 1.54 13.39
N THR A 198 -2.12 2.24 14.52
CA THR A 198 -1.19 2.26 15.66
C THR A 198 -0.74 0.86 16.08
N ASN A 199 -1.59 -0.17 15.95
CA ASN A 199 -1.18 -1.54 16.24
C ASN A 199 0.05 -1.99 15.45
N TYR A 200 0.07 -1.70 14.15
CA TYR A 200 1.14 -2.13 13.25
C TYR A 200 2.38 -1.23 13.36
N VAL A 201 2.21 0.03 13.74
CA VAL A 201 3.31 0.90 14.16
C VAL A 201 4.02 0.31 15.39
N LEU A 202 3.26 -0.14 16.40
CA LEU A 202 3.83 -0.79 17.59
C LEU A 202 4.50 -2.13 17.25
N LEU A 203 3.94 -2.93 16.32
CA LEU A 203 4.59 -4.15 15.85
C LEU A 203 5.91 -3.86 15.13
N ALA A 204 5.98 -2.81 14.32
CA ALA A 204 7.24 -2.40 13.68
C ALA A 204 8.30 -1.96 14.72
N LEU A 205 7.90 -1.21 15.75
CA LEU A 205 8.79 -0.86 16.86
C LEU A 205 9.29 -2.08 17.64
N ILE A 206 8.43 -3.08 17.88
CA ILE A 206 8.84 -4.37 18.44
C ILE A 206 9.83 -5.07 17.51
N GLY A 207 9.58 -5.06 16.20
CA GLY A 207 10.48 -5.59 15.18
C GLY A 207 11.85 -4.93 15.24
N ASP A 208 11.92 -3.61 15.35
CA ASP A 208 13.16 -2.86 15.50
C ASP A 208 13.92 -3.27 16.76
N GLN A 209 13.25 -3.42 17.89
CA GLN A 209 13.89 -3.84 19.13
C GLN A 209 14.48 -5.26 19.04
N LEU A 210 13.80 -6.17 18.33
CA LEU A 210 14.21 -7.58 18.23
C LEU A 210 15.25 -7.84 17.13
N THR A 211 15.31 -7.00 16.10
CA THR A 211 16.14 -7.22 14.90
C THR A 211 17.19 -6.15 14.67
N GLY A 212 17.06 -5.00 15.34
CA GLY A 212 17.83 -3.78 15.12
C GLY A 212 17.29 -2.91 13.98
N ASP A 213 16.58 -3.51 13.01
CA ASP A 213 15.96 -2.84 11.86
C ASP A 213 14.96 -3.81 11.20
N HIS A 214 13.66 -3.60 11.46
CA HIS A 214 12.61 -4.46 10.94
C HIS A 214 12.52 -4.41 9.41
N ALA A 215 12.84 -3.28 8.78
CA ALA A 215 12.77 -3.13 7.33
C ALA A 215 13.88 -3.97 6.67
N LYS A 216 15.09 -3.93 7.24
CA LYS A 216 16.19 -4.81 6.86
C LYS A 216 15.85 -6.29 7.07
N TYR A 217 15.17 -6.63 8.17
CA TYR A 217 14.71 -8.00 8.43
C TYR A 217 13.71 -8.46 7.36
N ILE A 218 12.70 -7.67 7.03
CA ILE A 218 11.75 -7.96 5.93
C ILE A 218 12.49 -8.17 4.61
N ARG A 219 13.45 -7.29 4.27
CA ARG A 219 14.23 -7.46 3.04
C ARG A 219 15.02 -8.77 3.05
N ASP A 220 15.69 -9.09 4.16
CA ASP A 220 16.62 -10.22 4.21
C ASP A 220 15.92 -11.58 4.34
N GLU A 221 14.77 -11.64 5.03
CA GLU A 221 14.04 -12.88 5.31
C GLU A 221 12.84 -13.09 4.37
N ILE A 222 12.32 -12.04 3.73
CA ILE A 222 11.18 -12.14 2.80
C ILE A 222 11.58 -11.76 1.38
N PHE A 223 12.10 -10.55 1.15
CA PHE A 223 12.32 -10.08 -0.24
C PHE A 223 13.42 -10.87 -0.95
N LYS A 224 14.58 -11.06 -0.31
CA LYS A 224 15.71 -11.78 -0.92
C LYS A 224 15.44 -13.26 -1.16
N PRO A 225 14.91 -14.04 -0.20
CA PRO A 225 14.69 -15.47 -0.42
C PRO A 225 13.66 -15.76 -1.50
N LEU A 226 12.65 -14.90 -1.65
CA LEU A 226 11.62 -15.01 -2.69
C LEU A 226 12.00 -14.37 -4.03
N GLY A 227 13.17 -13.70 -4.10
CA GLY A 227 13.63 -13.00 -5.30
C GLY A 227 12.70 -11.84 -5.70
N LEU A 228 12.20 -11.08 -4.73
CA LEU A 228 11.36 -9.89 -4.93
C LEU A 228 12.26 -8.68 -5.25
N THR A 229 12.84 -8.66 -6.44
CA THR A 229 13.83 -7.66 -6.87
C THR A 229 13.26 -6.28 -7.14
N HIS A 230 11.94 -6.16 -7.19
CA HIS A 230 11.20 -4.92 -7.38
C HIS A 230 10.35 -4.60 -6.15
N SER A 231 10.82 -4.98 -4.96
CA SER A 231 10.20 -4.66 -3.67
C SER A 231 11.19 -3.89 -2.80
N PHE A 232 10.74 -2.77 -2.26
CA PHE A 232 11.59 -1.86 -1.52
C PHE A 232 10.92 -1.37 -0.25
N TYR A 233 11.74 -1.16 0.78
CA TYR A 233 11.31 -0.56 2.02
C TYR A 233 12.38 0.42 2.55
N ARG A 234 12.16 0.95 3.76
CA ARG A 234 12.92 2.07 4.34
C ARG A 234 14.33 1.74 4.82
N ASP A 235 14.82 0.52 4.56
CA ASP A 235 16.19 0.08 4.83
C ASP A 235 17.24 0.70 3.87
N ASP A 236 16.78 1.36 2.80
CA ASP A 236 17.55 2.31 1.98
C ASP A 236 16.86 3.68 2.00
N ALA A 237 17.56 4.74 2.37
CA ALA A 237 16.99 6.09 2.41
C ALA A 237 16.51 6.61 1.03
N ASN A 238 17.02 6.04 -0.06
CA ASN A 238 16.64 6.42 -1.43
C ASN A 238 15.61 5.48 -2.06
N TYR A 239 15.01 4.58 -1.28
CA TYR A 239 14.13 3.55 -1.83
C TYR A 239 12.94 4.10 -2.62
N LEU A 240 12.47 5.32 -2.32
CA LEU A 240 11.39 6.02 -3.05
C LEU A 240 11.86 6.77 -4.31
N ASN A 241 13.17 6.86 -4.56
CA ASN A 241 13.72 7.52 -5.75
C ASN A 241 13.93 6.51 -6.90
N GLN A 242 12.94 5.66 -7.15
CA GLN A 242 12.97 4.71 -8.26
C GLN A 242 12.43 5.37 -9.53
N PRO A 243 13.06 5.15 -10.69
CA PRO A 243 12.59 5.72 -11.96
C PRO A 243 11.17 5.26 -12.31
N ASP A 244 10.83 4.02 -11.92
CA ASP A 244 9.60 3.32 -12.25
C ASP A 244 8.50 3.48 -11.18
N LEU A 245 8.75 4.28 -10.14
CA LEU A 245 7.71 4.65 -9.17
C LEU A 245 6.70 5.60 -9.81
N VAL A 246 5.41 5.30 -9.62
CA VAL A 246 4.31 6.11 -10.13
C VAL A 246 4.19 7.46 -9.42
N ASN A 247 3.71 8.47 -10.13
CA ASN A 247 3.19 9.68 -9.47
C ASN A 247 1.86 9.34 -8.81
N SER A 248 1.57 10.04 -7.71
CA SER A 248 0.33 9.95 -6.96
C SER A 248 -0.55 11.17 -7.17
N TYR A 249 -1.85 10.93 -7.26
CA TYR A 249 -2.86 11.97 -7.47
C TYR A 249 -3.92 11.97 -6.37
N TRP A 250 -4.51 13.14 -6.12
CA TRP A 250 -5.55 13.26 -5.10
C TRP A 250 -6.60 14.30 -5.49
N ASP A 251 -7.88 13.92 -5.45
CA ASP A 251 -9.00 14.85 -5.52
C ASP A 251 -9.32 15.36 -4.11
N ARG A 252 -8.42 16.20 -3.60
CA ARG A 252 -8.44 16.70 -2.23
C ARG A 252 -9.73 17.44 -1.85
N TYR A 253 -10.38 18.04 -2.84
CA TYR A 253 -11.56 18.89 -2.65
C TYR A 253 -12.88 18.19 -3.03
N SER A 254 -12.83 16.91 -3.40
CA SER A 254 -13.99 16.12 -3.83
C SER A 254 -14.78 16.79 -4.97
N ASN A 255 -14.09 17.49 -5.87
CA ASN A 255 -14.69 18.26 -6.95
C ASN A 255 -14.40 17.66 -8.34
N GLY A 256 -13.73 16.51 -8.39
CA GLY A 256 -13.31 15.85 -9.62
C GLY A 256 -12.02 16.40 -10.22
N GLU A 257 -11.32 17.30 -9.52
CA GLU A 257 -10.05 17.86 -9.97
C GLU A 257 -8.88 17.21 -9.23
N LEU A 258 -8.03 16.51 -9.99
CA LEU A 258 -6.87 15.82 -9.44
C LEU A 258 -5.68 16.76 -9.28
N GLU A 259 -5.09 16.72 -8.09
CA GLU A 259 -3.81 17.34 -7.79
C GLU A 259 -2.71 16.27 -7.79
N ASN A 260 -1.52 16.61 -8.31
CA ASN A 260 -0.34 15.78 -8.09
C ASN A 260 0.11 15.92 -6.64
N CYS A 261 -0.01 14.85 -5.86
CA CYS A 261 0.40 14.79 -4.46
C CYS A 261 1.67 13.93 -4.27
N SER A 262 2.43 13.64 -5.33
CA SER A 262 3.56 12.68 -5.28
C SER A 262 4.60 13.02 -4.22
N GLN A 263 4.97 14.30 -4.07
CA GLN A 263 5.94 14.70 -3.05
C GLN A 263 5.40 14.50 -1.63
N MET A 264 4.12 14.82 -1.41
CA MET A 264 3.44 14.59 -0.13
C MET A 264 3.35 13.09 0.17
N GLN A 265 2.98 12.28 -0.83
CA GLN A 265 2.92 10.83 -0.71
C GLN A 265 4.28 10.26 -0.34
N GLN A 266 5.35 10.64 -1.04
CA GLN A 266 6.70 10.15 -0.77
C GLN A 266 7.19 10.53 0.64
N VAL A 267 6.98 11.77 1.07
CA VAL A 267 7.37 12.21 2.42
C VAL A 267 6.59 11.45 3.50
N ASN A 268 5.29 11.26 3.31
CA ASN A 268 4.46 10.52 4.26
C ASN A 268 4.88 9.05 4.33
N VAL A 269 4.96 8.36 3.18
CA VAL A 269 5.34 6.94 3.08
C VAL A 269 6.76 6.67 3.61
N ALA A 270 7.71 7.60 3.45
CA ALA A 270 9.04 7.49 4.04
C ALA A 270 9.04 7.42 5.58
N SER A 271 7.98 7.94 6.20
CA SER A 271 7.82 8.08 7.65
C SER A 271 7.00 6.95 8.28
N LEU A 272 6.05 6.36 7.53
CA LEU A 272 5.16 5.30 7.98
C LEU A 272 5.89 3.96 8.16
N ILE A 273 5.47 3.17 9.17
CA ILE A 273 6.07 1.87 9.48
C ILE A 273 5.07 0.80 9.88
N GLY A 274 5.26 -0.42 9.39
CA GLY A 274 4.44 -1.59 9.68
C GLY A 274 3.04 -1.54 9.07
N ASP A 275 2.38 -0.39 9.12
CA ASP A 275 1.03 -0.16 8.63
C ASP A 275 0.98 0.30 7.17
N ASP A 276 2.09 0.82 6.65
CA ASP A 276 2.39 1.23 5.27
C ASP A 276 3.93 1.29 5.06
N GLY A 277 4.38 1.79 3.90
CA GLY A 277 5.75 2.18 3.61
C GLY A 277 6.45 1.31 2.57
N ILE A 278 5.86 0.19 2.16
CA ILE A 278 6.44 -0.67 1.12
C ILE A 278 6.03 -0.14 -0.26
N ILE A 279 6.96 -0.18 -1.20
CA ILE A 279 6.64 -0.07 -2.63
C ILE A 279 7.07 -1.36 -3.31
N ALA A 280 6.23 -1.88 -4.22
CA ALA A 280 6.60 -3.05 -4.99
C ALA A 280 5.92 -3.08 -6.37
N SER A 281 6.43 -3.92 -7.27
CA SER A 281 5.72 -4.24 -8.52
C SER A 281 4.49 -5.10 -8.24
N PRO A 282 3.44 -5.05 -9.10
CA PRO A 282 2.30 -5.95 -9.03
C PRO A 282 2.65 -7.45 -8.94
N VAL A 283 3.69 -7.88 -9.67
CA VAL A 283 4.15 -9.27 -9.67
C VAL A 283 4.78 -9.65 -8.34
N ASP A 284 5.61 -8.79 -7.75
CA ASP A 284 6.26 -9.08 -6.48
C ASP A 284 5.27 -9.18 -5.32
N TYR A 285 4.21 -8.36 -5.30
CA TYR A 285 3.12 -8.49 -4.32
C TYR A 285 2.47 -9.87 -4.39
N ILE A 286 2.20 -10.37 -5.60
CA ILE A 286 1.63 -11.70 -5.80
C ILE A 286 2.62 -12.79 -5.41
N LYS A 287 3.91 -12.67 -5.77
CA LYS A 287 4.94 -13.66 -5.37
C LYS A 287 5.03 -13.80 -3.85
N PHE A 288 4.97 -12.68 -3.12
CA PHE A 288 4.88 -12.71 -1.67
C PHE A 288 3.64 -13.46 -1.16
N LEU A 289 2.44 -13.08 -1.62
CA LEU A 289 1.21 -13.72 -1.15
C LEU A 289 1.16 -15.21 -1.51
N LYS A 290 1.62 -15.57 -2.70
CA LYS A 290 1.73 -16.96 -3.14
C LYS A 290 2.67 -17.76 -2.25
N ALA A 291 3.88 -17.26 -2.01
CA ALA A 291 4.85 -17.93 -1.13
C ALA A 291 4.31 -18.11 0.30
N LEU A 292 3.55 -17.14 0.81
CA LEU A 292 2.87 -17.25 2.10
C LEU A 292 1.88 -18.44 2.10
N PHE A 293 0.97 -18.49 1.14
CA PHE A 293 -0.07 -19.52 1.08
C PHE A 293 0.43 -20.90 0.63
N ASP A 294 1.57 -20.97 -0.04
CA ASP A 294 2.26 -22.23 -0.36
C ASP A 294 3.09 -22.78 0.81
N GLY A 295 3.16 -22.05 1.93
CA GLY A 295 3.87 -22.49 3.13
C GLY A 295 5.39 -22.32 3.06
N GLU A 296 5.89 -21.43 2.20
CA GLU A 296 7.32 -21.14 2.08
C GLU A 296 7.82 -20.19 3.17
N LEU A 297 6.92 -19.39 3.77
CA LEU A 297 7.27 -18.35 4.77
C LEU A 297 6.97 -18.74 6.23
N LEU A 298 5.92 -19.53 6.47
CA LEU A 298 5.46 -19.87 7.82
C LEU A 298 5.18 -21.37 7.92
N GLN A 299 5.46 -21.95 9.09
CA GLN A 299 5.06 -23.31 9.41
C GLN A 299 3.53 -23.43 9.47
N PRO A 300 2.96 -24.62 9.17
CA PRO A 300 1.51 -24.83 9.16
C PRO A 300 0.81 -24.37 10.44
N ALA A 301 1.38 -24.67 11.61
CA ALA A 301 0.79 -24.27 12.89
C ALA A 301 0.75 -22.74 13.09
N THR A 302 1.72 -22.01 12.55
CA THR A 302 1.77 -20.54 12.60
C THR A 302 0.82 -19.93 11.57
N MET A 303 0.70 -20.55 10.39
CA MET A 303 -0.30 -20.18 9.39
C MET A 303 -1.73 -20.35 9.93
N ASP A 304 -2.00 -21.41 10.70
CA ASP A 304 -3.29 -21.60 11.38
C ASP A 304 -3.60 -20.45 12.36
N GLN A 305 -2.57 -19.88 13.01
CA GLN A 305 -2.75 -18.68 13.85
C GLN A 305 -3.06 -17.44 13.01
N MET A 306 -2.36 -17.23 11.89
CA MET A 306 -2.59 -16.11 10.97
C MET A 306 -4.02 -16.12 10.41
N LEU A 307 -4.55 -17.32 10.14
CA LEU A 307 -5.91 -17.58 9.65
C LEU A 307 -6.96 -17.65 10.78
N THR A 308 -6.62 -17.30 12.02
CA THR A 308 -7.61 -17.18 13.10
C THR A 308 -8.24 -15.79 13.08
N PHE A 309 -9.38 -15.67 12.40
CA PHE A 309 -10.09 -14.40 12.23
C PHE A 309 -10.89 -13.99 13.48
N VAL A 310 -10.86 -12.70 13.79
CA VAL A 310 -11.70 -12.07 14.84
C VAL A 310 -12.64 -11.06 14.21
N SER A 311 -13.88 -10.97 14.69
CA SER A 311 -14.91 -10.06 14.14
C SER A 311 -15.52 -9.16 15.22
N ASN A 312 -16.18 -8.10 14.78
CA ASN A 312 -17.03 -7.31 15.67
C ASN A 312 -18.39 -7.98 15.89
N GLU A 313 -18.98 -7.77 17.07
CA GLU A 313 -20.32 -8.29 17.42
C GLU A 313 -21.45 -7.77 16.52
N THR A 314 -21.22 -6.70 15.75
CA THR A 314 -22.26 -5.95 15.02
C THR A 314 -22.03 -5.83 13.50
N GLY A 315 -21.04 -6.50 12.91
CA GLY A 315 -20.71 -6.29 11.50
C GLY A 315 -20.03 -7.47 10.81
N PRO A 316 -19.99 -7.46 9.46
CA PRO A 316 -19.38 -8.50 8.65
C PRO A 316 -17.85 -8.41 8.61
N ASP A 317 -17.20 -7.51 9.34
CA ASP A 317 -15.74 -7.38 9.29
C ASP A 317 -15.08 -8.43 10.18
N ALA A 318 -14.27 -9.31 9.60
CA ALA A 318 -13.32 -10.15 10.34
C ALA A 318 -11.90 -9.98 9.82
N TYR A 319 -10.95 -10.05 10.75
CA TYR A 319 -9.55 -9.75 10.51
C TYR A 319 -8.65 -10.88 11.05
N GLY A 320 -7.77 -11.40 10.21
CA GLY A 320 -6.69 -12.33 10.57
C GLY A 320 -5.39 -11.55 10.76
N TYR A 321 -4.26 -12.20 11.03
CA TYR A 321 -3.02 -11.43 11.25
C TYR A 321 -2.51 -10.85 9.93
N GLY A 322 -2.75 -9.56 9.72
CA GLY A 322 -2.41 -8.86 8.48
C GLY A 322 -3.27 -9.28 7.30
N LEU A 323 -4.41 -9.95 7.54
CA LEU A 323 -5.36 -10.41 6.53
C LEU A 323 -6.70 -9.72 6.76
N GLY A 324 -6.96 -8.66 5.99
CA GLY A 324 -8.15 -7.81 6.11
C GLY A 324 -9.29 -8.17 5.16
N ILE A 325 -9.04 -9.07 4.21
CA ILE A 325 -10.05 -9.59 3.28
C ILE A 325 -10.27 -11.05 3.68
N HIS A 326 -11.43 -11.36 4.26
CA HIS A 326 -11.86 -12.74 4.57
C HIS A 326 -13.37 -12.86 4.81
N ASN A 327 -13.99 -11.86 5.44
CA ASN A 327 -15.37 -11.98 5.92
C ASN A 327 -16.42 -11.22 5.08
N ASP A 328 -16.00 -10.68 3.94
CA ASP A 328 -16.89 -10.40 2.81
C ASP A 328 -16.54 -11.36 1.65
N PRO A 329 -16.82 -12.68 1.81
CA PRO A 329 -16.53 -13.65 0.76
C PRO A 329 -17.26 -13.21 -0.49
N TYR A 330 -16.52 -12.89 -1.55
CA TYR A 330 -17.11 -12.32 -2.73
C TYR A 330 -18.03 -13.36 -3.38
N LYS A 331 -19.34 -13.11 -3.33
CA LYS A 331 -20.41 -14.05 -3.71
C LYS A 331 -20.33 -15.41 -2.99
N GLY A 332 -19.82 -15.45 -1.76
CA GLY A 332 -19.71 -16.68 -0.96
C GLY A 332 -18.43 -17.49 -1.18
N HIS A 333 -17.52 -17.00 -2.02
CA HIS A 333 -16.18 -17.56 -2.19
C HIS A 333 -15.20 -16.92 -1.20
N PRO A 334 -14.40 -17.72 -0.47
CA PRO A 334 -13.39 -17.17 0.42
C PRO A 334 -12.37 -16.34 -0.38
N GLU A 335 -11.84 -15.32 0.26
CA GLU A 335 -10.78 -14.48 -0.29
C GLU A 335 -9.80 -14.20 0.84
N TYR A 336 -8.50 -14.16 0.55
CA TYR A 336 -7.48 -13.83 1.52
C TYR A 336 -6.55 -12.74 1.00
N GLY A 337 -6.27 -11.75 1.83
CA GLY A 337 -5.33 -10.71 1.47
C GLY A 337 -5.60 -9.42 2.25
N HIS A 338 -5.31 -8.29 1.62
CA HIS A 338 -5.52 -6.99 2.25
C HIS A 338 -5.78 -5.90 1.20
N THR A 339 -6.67 -4.97 1.51
CA THR A 339 -6.87 -3.74 0.73
C THR A 339 -5.94 -2.65 1.22
N GLY A 340 -5.69 -1.65 0.38
CA GLY A 340 -4.80 -0.55 0.68
C GLY A 340 -5.42 0.77 0.24
N GLY A 341 -5.45 1.76 1.13
CA GLY A 341 -5.91 3.10 0.80
C GLY A 341 -5.12 4.17 1.53
N GLY A 342 -4.83 5.27 0.82
CA GLY A 342 -4.11 6.41 1.35
C GLY A 342 -4.39 7.70 0.57
N ILE A 343 -3.56 8.70 0.80
CA ILE A 343 -3.70 10.05 0.23
C ILE A 343 -3.44 10.08 -1.29
N GLY A 344 -2.61 9.17 -1.79
CA GLY A 344 -2.14 9.20 -3.18
C GLY A 344 -2.19 7.88 -3.94
N ALA A 345 -2.67 6.80 -3.33
CA ALA A 345 -2.81 5.50 -3.97
C ALA A 345 -3.86 4.63 -3.28
N GLY A 346 -4.38 3.67 -4.04
CA GLY A 346 -5.20 2.57 -3.55
C GLY A 346 -4.78 1.26 -4.21
N CYS A 347 -4.90 0.15 -3.50
CA CYS A 347 -4.59 -1.17 -4.04
C CYS A 347 -5.36 -2.29 -3.34
N GLU A 348 -5.27 -3.48 -3.93
CA GLU A 348 -5.79 -4.71 -3.37
C GLU A 348 -4.85 -5.85 -3.76
N LEU A 349 -4.45 -6.64 -2.76
CA LEU A 349 -3.71 -7.88 -2.91
C LEU A 349 -4.62 -9.01 -2.41
N GLY A 350 -4.95 -9.97 -3.27
CA GLY A 350 -5.93 -11.01 -2.96
C GLY A 350 -5.56 -12.40 -3.49
N TYR A 351 -6.07 -13.42 -2.79
CA TYR A 351 -5.99 -14.84 -3.13
C TYR A 351 -7.38 -15.46 -3.04
N LEU A 352 -7.84 -16.00 -4.17
CA LEU A 352 -9.07 -16.76 -4.32
C LEU A 352 -8.69 -18.25 -4.34
N PRO A 353 -8.86 -19.00 -3.23
CA PRO A 353 -8.34 -20.34 -3.09
C PRO A 353 -9.12 -21.40 -3.88
N ASP A 354 -10.41 -21.19 -4.13
CA ASP A 354 -11.25 -22.12 -4.89
C ASP A 354 -10.81 -22.17 -6.36
N GLU A 355 -10.40 -21.03 -6.90
CA GLU A 355 -9.92 -20.85 -8.27
C GLU A 355 -8.39 -20.93 -8.38
N ARG A 356 -7.68 -20.96 -7.24
CA ARG A 356 -6.21 -20.85 -7.16
C ARG A 356 -5.66 -19.61 -7.86
N ILE A 357 -6.37 -18.48 -7.73
CA ILE A 357 -6.04 -17.21 -8.37
C ILE A 357 -5.46 -16.25 -7.33
N TYR A 358 -4.28 -15.71 -7.63
CA TYR A 358 -3.71 -14.58 -6.90
C TYR A 358 -3.76 -13.34 -7.79
N PHE A 359 -4.10 -12.20 -7.23
CA PHE A 359 -4.17 -10.96 -7.99
C PHE A 359 -3.67 -9.77 -7.18
N PHE A 360 -3.18 -8.78 -7.90
CA PHE A 360 -2.89 -7.46 -7.36
C PHE A 360 -3.42 -6.42 -8.33
N VAL A 361 -4.12 -5.42 -7.83
CA VAL A 361 -4.54 -4.25 -8.60
C VAL A 361 -4.24 -2.99 -7.81
N ALA A 362 -3.75 -1.96 -8.49
CA ALA A 362 -3.49 -0.66 -7.88
C ALA A 362 -3.87 0.48 -8.81
N LEU A 363 -4.32 1.57 -8.19
CA LEU A 363 -4.55 2.87 -8.81
C LEU A 363 -3.68 3.92 -8.14
N ASN A 364 -3.12 4.83 -8.92
CA ASN A 364 -2.24 5.89 -8.43
C ASN A 364 -3.02 7.16 -8.03
N MET A 365 -4.13 6.97 -7.32
CA MET A 365 -5.01 8.02 -6.80
C MET A 365 -5.39 7.74 -5.34
N GLY A 366 -5.53 8.80 -4.54
CA GLY A 366 -5.97 8.69 -3.15
C GLY A 366 -7.42 8.21 -3.01
N THR A 367 -7.68 7.43 -1.96
CA THR A 367 -8.96 6.76 -1.70
C THR A 367 -9.54 7.05 -0.31
N ILE A 368 -8.86 7.89 0.50
CA ILE A 368 -9.24 8.17 1.89
C ILE A 368 -10.42 9.15 2.05
N ILE A 369 -10.74 9.92 1.01
CA ILE A 369 -11.89 10.82 0.99
C ILE A 369 -12.73 10.54 -0.25
N SER A 370 -14.03 10.81 -0.17
CA SER A 370 -14.92 10.68 -1.33
C SER A 370 -14.44 11.58 -2.47
N SER A 371 -14.54 11.06 -3.69
CA SER A 371 -14.32 11.79 -4.92
C SER A 371 -15.35 11.30 -5.93
N PRO A 372 -15.93 12.17 -6.77
CA PRO A 372 -16.77 11.73 -7.88
C PRO A 372 -16.05 10.74 -8.82
N ILE A 373 -14.72 10.75 -8.87
CA ILE A 373 -13.92 9.81 -9.68
C ILE A 373 -13.93 8.42 -9.04
N THR A 374 -13.63 8.32 -7.73
CA THR A 374 -13.64 7.02 -7.02
C THR A 374 -15.06 6.48 -6.87
N ASP A 375 -16.06 7.35 -6.71
CA ASP A 375 -17.47 6.98 -6.62
C ASP A 375 -17.96 6.40 -7.96
N ALA A 376 -17.54 6.98 -9.09
CA ALA A 376 -17.78 6.40 -10.43
C ALA A 376 -17.03 5.08 -10.65
N ALA A 377 -16.02 4.79 -9.84
CA ALA A 377 -15.24 3.56 -9.85
C ALA A 377 -15.63 2.54 -8.78
N ALA A 378 -16.74 2.74 -8.05
CA ALA A 378 -17.13 1.88 -6.94
C ALA A 378 -17.27 0.39 -7.31
N ASP A 379 -17.65 0.10 -8.56
CA ASP A 379 -17.84 -1.27 -9.06
C ASP A 379 -16.55 -1.93 -9.60
N ILE A 380 -15.39 -1.24 -9.58
CA ILE A 380 -14.16 -1.79 -10.18
C ILE A 380 -13.78 -3.13 -9.58
N ARG A 381 -13.91 -3.25 -8.26
CA ARG A 381 -13.57 -4.46 -7.52
C ARG A 381 -14.49 -5.61 -7.92
N SER A 382 -15.80 -5.39 -7.87
CA SER A 382 -16.78 -6.43 -8.20
C SER A 382 -16.68 -6.89 -9.66
N GLU A 383 -16.45 -5.97 -10.60
CA GLU A 383 -16.26 -6.32 -12.01
C GLU A 383 -14.99 -7.15 -12.25
N ILE A 384 -13.88 -6.82 -11.56
CA ILE A 384 -12.65 -7.62 -11.63
C ILE A 384 -12.91 -9.03 -11.08
N LEU A 385 -13.47 -9.14 -9.88
CA LEU A 385 -13.68 -10.43 -9.23
C LEU A 385 -14.69 -11.29 -10.00
N ASP A 386 -15.71 -10.69 -10.62
CA ASP A 386 -16.64 -11.40 -11.51
C ASP A 386 -15.90 -12.08 -12.67
N VAL A 387 -14.99 -11.36 -13.32
CA VAL A 387 -14.17 -11.93 -14.40
C VAL A 387 -13.19 -12.97 -13.88
N LEU A 388 -12.60 -12.78 -12.69
CA LEU A 388 -11.64 -13.74 -12.14
C LEU A 388 -12.31 -15.07 -11.75
N MET A 389 -13.57 -15.06 -11.31
CA MET A 389 -14.30 -16.26 -10.90
C MET A 389 -15.12 -16.95 -12.00
N GLU A 390 -15.25 -16.34 -13.18
CA GLU A 390 -15.80 -16.99 -14.40
C GLU A 390 -14.89 -18.12 -14.90
#